data_AF-A0A1I5HCK4-F1
#
_entry.id   AF-A0A1I5HCK4-F1
#
_cell.length_a   1.000
_cell.length_b   1.000
_cell.length_c   1.000
_cell.angle_alpha   90.00
_cell.angle_beta   90.00
_cell.angle_gamma   90.00
#
_symmetry.space_group_name_H-M   'P 1'
#
loop_
_entity.id
_entity.type
_entity.pdbx_description
1 polymer ?
#
loop_
_entity_poly.entity_id
_entity_poly.type
_entity_poly.pdbx_seq_one_letter_code
_entity_poly.pdbx_strand_id
1 'polypeptide(L)'
;MREWTYPLLFVVMTALSVVVLVMGEVGIGGAGVALFGAGGVAYVVLTRDRSRPAERSGSSGGTRHGTLPGLNRYTAATGGLVFVQSTVAVGAGLLGSAGFVVAGLVMVTVPAPMVALGGVLAVAFFGMTLVVCATALLRRIGIVLVPDGVYLRTPAGSAWVRWEDLARVQVADGVRFVAASPERTVLTGLDRALHGINRRRFGMDVAFPGRFLRSSDDVVVETISGVLRDPASRPALADPAHRDAR
;
A
#
# COMPACT_ATOMS: atom_id res chain seq x y z
N MET A 1 11.85 1.78 22.69
CA MET A 1 11.53 0.56 23.48
C MET A 1 10.13 -0.02 23.25
N ARG A 2 9.11 0.73 22.77
CA ARG A 2 7.75 0.20 22.49
C ARG A 2 7.61 -0.67 21.22
N GLU A 3 8.61 -0.71 20.35
CA GLU A 3 8.48 -1.36 19.02
C GLU A 3 8.61 -2.89 19.06
N TRP A 4 9.25 -3.46 20.09
CA TRP A 4 9.46 -4.90 20.23
C TRP A 4 8.35 -5.65 20.97
N THR A 5 7.41 -4.92 21.58
CA THR A 5 6.38 -5.51 22.45
C THR A 5 5.36 -6.33 21.66
N TYR A 6 4.98 -5.88 20.47
CA TYR A 6 3.97 -6.55 19.63
C TYR A 6 4.49 -7.78 18.86
N PRO A 7 5.68 -7.78 18.23
CA PRO A 7 6.26 -8.99 17.63
C PRO A 7 6.47 -10.09 18.67
N LEU A 8 6.94 -9.73 19.87
CA LEU A 8 7.14 -10.67 20.96
C LEU A 8 5.80 -11.29 21.40
N LEU A 9 4.74 -10.49 21.49
CA LEU A 9 3.40 -10.97 21.81
C LEU A 9 2.92 -12.01 20.78
N PHE A 10 3.08 -11.75 19.48
CA PHE A 10 2.70 -12.70 18.43
C PHE A 10 3.50 -14.00 18.51
N VAL A 11 4.81 -13.93 18.74
CA VAL A 11 5.66 -15.12 18.91
C VAL A 11 5.25 -15.93 20.14
N VAL A 12 5.02 -15.28 21.27
CA VAL A 12 4.60 -15.92 22.52
C VAL A 12 3.22 -16.57 22.37
N MET A 13 2.25 -15.88 21.77
CA MET A 13 0.90 -16.43 21.56
C MET A 13 0.89 -17.56 20.54
N THR A 14 1.72 -17.50 19.50
CA THR A 14 1.90 -18.61 18.55
C THR A 14 2.52 -19.82 19.25
N ALA A 15 3.58 -19.63 20.04
CA ALA A 15 4.25 -20.71 20.77
C ALA A 15 3.31 -21.38 21.80
N LEU A 16 2.54 -20.59 22.55
CA LEU A 16 1.53 -21.12 23.48
C LEU A 16 0.45 -21.92 22.75
N SER A 17 0.03 -21.47 21.57
CA SER A 17 -0.93 -22.19 20.75
C SER A 17 -0.37 -23.51 20.21
N VAL A 18 0.93 -23.57 19.88
CA VAL A 18 1.62 -24.83 19.52
C VAL A 18 1.66 -25.78 20.73
N VAL A 19 1.91 -25.28 21.94
CA VAL A 19 1.89 -26.12 23.16
C VAL A 19 0.51 -26.72 23.40
N VAL A 20 -0.55 -25.92 23.28
CA VAL A 20 -1.94 -26.39 23.41
C VAL A 20 -2.26 -27.44 22.33
N LEU A 21 -1.76 -27.25 21.11
CA LEU A 21 -1.89 -28.21 20.03
C LEU A 21 -1.20 -29.55 20.36
N VAL A 22 0.02 -29.51 20.89
CA VAL A 22 0.80 -30.70 21.28
C VAL A 22 0.16 -31.44 22.45
N MET A 23 -0.55 -30.73 23.33
CA MET A 23 -1.30 -31.33 24.44
C MET A 23 -2.61 -32.02 24.02
N GLY A 24 -2.89 -32.11 22.71
CA GLY A 24 -4.04 -32.83 22.17
C GLY A 24 -5.29 -31.97 21.98
N GLU A 25 -5.25 -30.69 22.38
CA GLU A 25 -6.33 -29.72 22.14
C GLU A 25 -6.21 -29.12 20.74
N VAL A 26 -6.42 -29.99 19.74
CA VAL A 26 -6.20 -29.71 18.32
C VAL A 26 -7.00 -28.49 17.83
N GLY A 27 -8.22 -28.30 18.37
CA GLY A 27 -9.09 -27.18 18.00
C GLY A 27 -8.56 -25.83 18.46
N ILE A 28 -8.26 -25.68 19.75
CA ILE A 28 -7.84 -24.40 20.34
C ILE A 28 -6.40 -24.08 19.93
N GLY A 29 -5.51 -25.08 19.96
CA GLY A 29 -4.12 -24.92 19.57
C GLY A 29 -3.97 -24.59 18.08
N GLY A 30 -4.73 -25.28 17.21
CA GLY A 30 -4.70 -25.04 15.76
C GLY A 30 -5.22 -23.66 15.39
N ALA A 31 -6.34 -23.24 15.98
CA ALA A 31 -6.89 -21.90 15.77
C ALA A 31 -5.92 -20.80 16.23
N GLY A 32 -5.29 -20.96 17.40
CA GLY A 32 -4.32 -19.99 17.91
C GLY A 32 -3.06 -19.88 17.05
N VAL A 33 -2.50 -21.01 16.58
CA VAL A 33 -1.34 -20.99 15.66
C VAL A 33 -1.70 -20.28 14.36
N ALA A 34 -2.90 -20.52 13.83
CA ALA A 34 -3.34 -19.85 12.62
C ALA A 34 -3.49 -18.33 12.82
N LEU A 35 -4.16 -17.92 13.89
CA LEU A 35 -4.50 -16.51 14.14
C LEU A 35 -3.26 -15.68 14.51
N PHE A 36 -2.44 -16.18 15.44
CA PHE A 36 -1.26 -15.47 15.92
C PHE A 36 -0.06 -15.63 14.98
N GLY A 37 0.06 -16.78 14.29
CA GLY A 37 1.08 -16.98 13.25
C GLY A 37 0.82 -16.08 12.04
N ALA A 38 -0.42 -16.06 11.53
CA ALA A 38 -0.81 -15.17 10.43
C ALA A 38 -0.64 -13.70 10.81
N GLY A 39 -1.19 -13.34 11.98
CA GLY A 39 -1.15 -11.97 12.50
C GLY A 39 0.28 -11.48 12.73
N GLY A 40 1.15 -12.35 13.24
CA GLY A 40 2.57 -12.05 13.48
C GLY A 40 3.35 -11.83 12.20
N VAL A 41 3.15 -12.69 11.20
CA VAL A 41 3.79 -12.54 9.87
C VAL A 41 3.31 -11.27 9.17
N ALA A 42 1.99 -11.03 9.16
CA ALA A 42 1.41 -9.81 8.61
C ALA A 42 1.94 -8.56 9.33
N TYR A 43 1.98 -8.58 10.66
CA TYR A 43 2.50 -7.48 11.48
C TYR A 43 3.98 -7.21 11.20
N VAL A 44 4.83 -8.23 11.20
CA VAL A 44 6.27 -8.09 10.91
C VAL A 44 6.49 -7.56 9.50
N VAL A 45 5.76 -8.04 8.50
CA VAL A 45 5.89 -7.52 7.12
C VAL A 45 5.45 -6.05 7.04
N LEU A 46 4.32 -5.70 7.66
CA LEU A 46 3.79 -4.33 7.64
C LEU A 46 4.62 -3.35 8.47
N THR A 47 5.37 -3.83 9.47
CA THR A 47 6.19 -2.98 10.36
C THR A 47 7.66 -2.94 9.96
N ARG A 48 8.20 -4.01 9.36
CA ARG A 48 9.57 -4.04 8.84
C ARG A 48 9.77 -3.08 7.65
N ASP A 49 8.69 -2.73 6.96
CA ASP A 49 8.66 -1.67 5.94
C ASP A 49 8.74 -0.25 6.56
N ARG A 50 8.40 -0.09 7.84
CA ARG A 50 8.53 1.19 8.58
C ARG A 50 9.92 1.39 9.19
N SER A 51 10.60 0.30 9.58
CA SER A 51 11.84 0.36 10.36
C SER A 51 13.13 0.33 9.53
N ARG A 52 13.05 0.36 8.20
CA ARG A 52 14.21 0.66 7.37
C ARG A 52 14.26 2.17 7.17
N PRO A 53 15.05 2.94 7.95
CA PRO A 53 15.45 4.26 7.50
C PRO A 53 16.01 4.10 6.09
N ALA A 54 15.63 5.02 5.20
CA ALA A 54 15.97 5.04 3.78
C ALA A 54 17.48 5.29 3.54
N GLU A 55 18.36 4.67 4.32
CA GLU A 55 19.79 4.99 4.38
C GLU A 55 20.69 4.05 3.58
N ARG A 56 20.18 3.03 2.90
CA ARG A 56 21.01 2.19 2.01
C ARG A 56 20.28 1.71 0.77
N SER A 57 19.95 2.63 -0.13
CA SER A 57 20.04 2.35 -1.57
C SER A 57 19.94 3.66 -2.35
N GLY A 58 21.09 4.21 -2.74
CA GLY A 58 21.19 5.17 -3.84
C GLY A 58 20.87 4.52 -5.18
N SER A 59 19.74 3.81 -5.28
CA SER A 59 19.22 3.30 -6.54
C SER A 59 17.84 3.89 -6.79
N SER A 60 17.76 4.58 -7.92
CA SER A 60 16.60 5.02 -8.69
C SER A 60 15.56 3.92 -9.00
N GLY A 61 15.49 2.83 -8.23
CA GLY A 61 14.73 1.61 -8.54
C GLY A 61 13.22 1.69 -8.39
N GLY A 62 12.67 2.79 -7.85
CA GLY A 62 11.23 2.96 -7.62
C GLY A 62 10.49 3.78 -8.69
N THR A 63 11.20 4.59 -9.46
CA THR A 63 10.63 5.44 -10.53
C THR A 63 10.67 4.71 -11.85
N ARG A 64 9.54 4.65 -12.58
CA ARG A 64 9.42 4.05 -13.91
C ARG A 64 8.73 5.01 -14.86
N HIS A 65 9.15 5.09 -16.10
CA HIS A 65 8.32 5.74 -17.11
C HIS A 65 7.12 4.86 -17.42
N GLY A 66 5.93 5.44 -17.55
CA GLY A 66 4.72 4.68 -17.83
C GLY A 66 3.43 5.44 -17.59
N THR A 67 2.32 4.71 -17.53
CA THR A 67 0.98 5.29 -17.38
C THR A 67 0.18 4.55 -16.30
N LEU A 68 -0.73 5.26 -15.64
CA LEU A 68 -1.73 4.69 -14.74
C LEU A 68 -3.10 4.68 -15.41
N PRO A 69 -3.93 3.66 -15.20
CA PRO A 69 -5.21 3.62 -15.89
C PRO A 69 -6.11 4.79 -15.44
N GLY A 70 -6.85 5.35 -16.39
CA GLY A 70 -7.68 6.55 -16.20
C GLY A 70 -6.96 7.89 -16.41
N LEU A 71 -5.63 7.90 -16.57
CA LEU A 71 -4.85 9.12 -16.83
C LEU A 71 -5.27 9.83 -18.13
N ASN A 72 -5.59 9.06 -19.17
CA ASN A 72 -6.02 9.54 -20.49
C ASN A 72 -7.32 10.37 -20.48
N ARG A 73 -8.05 10.42 -19.36
CA ARG A 73 -9.21 11.31 -19.20
C ARG A 73 -8.83 12.75 -18.91
N TYR A 74 -7.59 13.00 -18.50
CA TYR A 74 -7.14 14.29 -17.98
C TYR A 74 -6.00 14.92 -18.79
N THR A 75 -5.28 14.12 -19.58
CA THR A 75 -4.16 14.56 -20.39
C THR A 75 -4.05 13.72 -21.68
N ALA A 76 -3.51 14.34 -22.73
CA ALA A 76 -3.12 13.65 -23.96
C ALA A 76 -1.76 12.94 -23.83
N ALA A 77 -0.98 13.22 -22.79
CA ALA A 77 0.30 12.56 -22.54
C ALA A 77 0.10 11.06 -22.29
N THR A 78 0.84 10.24 -23.05
CA THR A 78 0.74 8.78 -23.01
C THR A 78 1.59 8.14 -21.91
N GLY A 79 2.48 8.92 -21.28
CA GLY A 79 3.35 8.46 -20.21
C GLY A 79 3.94 9.59 -19.38
N GLY A 80 4.44 9.24 -18.20
CA GLY A 80 5.06 10.15 -17.26
C GLY A 80 5.93 9.41 -16.25
N LEU A 81 6.58 10.15 -15.36
CA LEU A 81 7.34 9.57 -14.27
C LEU A 81 6.39 8.93 -13.25
N VAL A 82 6.40 7.61 -13.14
CA VAL A 82 5.53 6.82 -12.27
C VAL A 82 6.27 6.36 -11.03
N PHE A 83 5.71 6.67 -9.87
CA PHE A 83 6.03 6.05 -8.60
C PHE A 83 5.01 4.94 -8.34
N VAL A 84 5.46 3.68 -8.42
CA VAL A 84 4.58 2.51 -8.35
C VAL A 84 4.49 1.90 -6.95
N GLN A 85 3.41 1.14 -6.74
CA GLN A 85 3.19 0.45 -5.49
C GLN A 85 4.29 -0.58 -5.15
N SER A 86 4.68 -0.69 -3.88
CA SER A 86 5.42 -1.84 -3.36
C SER A 86 4.55 -3.09 -3.44
N THR A 87 4.88 -3.98 -4.36
CA THR A 87 4.22 -5.29 -4.51
C THR A 87 4.64 -6.28 -3.43
N VAL A 88 5.65 -5.96 -2.62
CA VAL A 88 6.20 -6.89 -1.62
C VAL A 88 5.19 -7.18 -0.51
N ALA A 89 4.59 -6.14 0.06
CA ALA A 89 3.57 -6.30 1.10
C ALA A 89 2.32 -7.02 0.57
N VAL A 90 1.90 -6.72 -0.66
CA VAL A 90 0.75 -7.38 -1.30
C VAL A 90 1.06 -8.84 -1.62
N GLY A 91 2.27 -9.13 -2.11
CA GLY A 91 2.73 -10.50 -2.40
C GLY A 91 2.85 -11.36 -1.15
N ALA A 92 3.38 -10.81 -0.05
CA ALA A 92 3.42 -11.49 1.24
C ALA A 92 2.00 -11.77 1.78
N GLY A 93 1.08 -10.80 1.66
CA GLY A 93 -0.33 -10.98 2.00
C GLY A 93 -1.01 -12.08 1.19
N LEU A 94 -0.72 -12.16 -0.11
CA LEU A 94 -1.21 -13.23 -0.98
C LEU A 94 -0.69 -14.60 -0.57
N LEU A 95 0.62 -14.74 -0.40
CA LEU A 95 1.25 -16.02 -0.03
C LEU A 95 0.77 -16.49 1.34
N GLY A 96 0.71 -15.58 2.32
CA GLY A 96 0.17 -15.88 3.65
C GLY A 96 -1.28 -16.34 3.57
N SER A 97 -2.14 -15.56 2.89
CA SER A 97 -3.56 -15.88 2.76
C SER A 97 -3.79 -17.21 2.02
N ALA A 98 -3.02 -17.50 0.97
CA ALA A 98 -3.10 -18.75 0.23
C ALA A 98 -2.75 -19.94 1.12
N GLY A 99 -1.69 -19.83 1.93
CA GLY A 99 -1.31 -20.85 2.90
C GLY A 99 -2.43 -21.15 3.91
N PHE A 100 -3.08 -20.11 4.45
CA PHE A 100 -4.19 -20.30 5.38
C PHE A 100 -5.46 -20.85 4.75
N VAL A 101 -5.74 -20.53 3.48
CA VAL A 101 -6.84 -21.15 2.74
C VAL A 101 -6.58 -22.65 2.58
N VAL A 102 -5.38 -23.05 2.17
CA VAL A 102 -5.02 -24.47 2.04
C VAL A 102 -5.11 -25.20 3.38
N ALA A 103 -4.56 -24.61 4.45
CA ALA A 103 -4.67 -25.18 5.80
C ALA A 103 -6.13 -25.32 6.23
N GLY A 104 -6.97 -24.31 5.98
CA GLY A 104 -8.39 -24.36 6.27
C GLY A 104 -9.13 -25.46 5.50
N LEU A 105 -8.82 -25.64 4.20
CA LEU A 105 -9.38 -26.73 3.39
C LEU A 105 -9.00 -28.12 3.94
N VAL A 106 -7.77 -28.30 4.43
CA VAL A 106 -7.34 -29.54 5.10
C VAL A 106 -8.09 -29.74 6.42
N MET A 107 -8.30 -28.69 7.21
CA MET A 107 -9.07 -28.79 8.46
C MET A 107 -10.53 -29.20 8.24
N VAL A 108 -11.12 -28.81 7.10
CA VAL A 108 -12.50 -29.20 6.72
C VAL A 108 -12.63 -30.71 6.47
N THR A 109 -11.56 -31.41 6.08
CA THR A 109 -11.61 -32.87 5.83
C THR A 109 -11.44 -33.70 7.09
N VAL A 110 -11.09 -33.08 8.23
CA VAL A 110 -10.95 -33.76 9.51
C VAL A 110 -12.35 -34.10 10.06
N PRO A 111 -12.61 -35.35 10.50
CA PRO A 111 -13.91 -35.76 11.05
C PRO A 111 -14.11 -35.25 12.50
N ALA A 112 -13.88 -33.96 12.72
CA ALA A 112 -14.09 -33.27 13.99
C ALA A 112 -14.83 -31.95 13.71
N PRO A 113 -16.11 -31.81 14.11
CA PRO A 113 -16.98 -30.72 13.67
C PRO A 113 -16.45 -29.32 14.06
N MET A 114 -15.80 -29.19 15.22
CA MET A 114 -15.19 -27.93 15.66
C MET A 114 -13.95 -27.55 14.83
N VAL A 115 -13.16 -28.54 14.41
CA VAL A 115 -11.99 -28.35 13.54
C VAL A 115 -12.45 -27.97 12.13
N ALA A 116 -13.48 -28.65 11.62
CA ALA A 116 -14.07 -28.34 10.33
C ALA A 116 -14.66 -26.92 10.29
N LEU A 117 -15.37 -26.49 11.35
CA LEU A 117 -15.87 -25.11 11.46
C LEU A 117 -14.73 -24.09 11.44
N GLY A 118 -13.64 -24.34 12.18
CA GLY A 118 -12.44 -23.50 12.14
C GLY A 118 -11.83 -23.40 10.74
N GLY A 119 -11.80 -24.52 10.01
CA GLY A 119 -11.39 -24.57 8.61
C GLY A 119 -12.26 -23.74 7.69
N VAL A 120 -13.59 -23.83 7.81
CA VAL A 120 -14.55 -23.02 7.02
C VAL A 120 -14.34 -21.52 7.27
N LEU A 121 -14.19 -21.11 8.53
CA LEU A 121 -13.96 -19.70 8.90
C LEU A 121 -12.63 -19.19 8.36
N ALA A 122 -11.57 -20.00 8.46
CA ALA A 122 -10.26 -19.67 7.89
C ALA A 122 -10.34 -19.49 6.36
N VAL A 123 -10.98 -20.43 5.65
CA VAL A 123 -11.18 -20.33 4.20
C VAL A 123 -11.97 -19.08 3.83
N ALA A 124 -13.06 -18.77 4.53
CA ALA A 124 -13.88 -17.60 4.24
C ALA A 124 -13.09 -16.29 4.44
N PHE A 125 -12.40 -16.15 5.58
CA PHE A 125 -11.68 -14.92 5.92
C PHE A 125 -10.42 -14.73 5.06
N PHE A 126 -9.56 -15.74 5.00
CA PHE A 126 -8.33 -15.66 4.22
C PHE A 126 -8.59 -15.74 2.72
N GLY A 127 -9.66 -16.40 2.28
CA GLY A 127 -10.12 -16.35 0.89
C GLY A 127 -10.54 -14.94 0.47
N MET A 128 -11.32 -14.25 1.31
CA MET A 128 -11.66 -12.84 1.07
C MET A 128 -10.41 -11.96 1.04
N THR A 129 -9.48 -12.16 1.98
CA THR A 129 -8.21 -11.42 2.02
C THR A 129 -7.36 -11.69 0.78
N LEU A 130 -7.30 -12.94 0.32
CA LEU A 130 -6.61 -13.33 -0.91
C LEU A 130 -7.20 -12.60 -2.13
N VAL A 131 -8.53 -12.52 -2.24
CA VAL A 131 -9.23 -11.78 -3.30
C VAL A 131 -8.93 -10.27 -3.21
N VAL A 132 -8.94 -9.69 -2.01
CA VAL A 132 -8.61 -8.26 -1.81
C VAL A 132 -7.16 -7.98 -2.20
N CYS A 133 -6.20 -8.82 -1.81
CA CYS A 133 -4.80 -8.65 -2.19
C CYS A 133 -4.58 -8.88 -3.70
N ALA A 134 -5.26 -9.87 -4.30
CA ALA A 134 -5.18 -10.13 -5.74
C ALA A 134 -5.74 -8.96 -6.55
N THR A 135 -6.91 -8.44 -6.16
CA THR A 135 -7.49 -7.25 -6.79
C THR A 135 -6.66 -5.99 -6.55
N ALA A 136 -5.98 -5.88 -5.41
CA ALA A 136 -5.01 -4.81 -5.16
C ALA A 136 -3.80 -4.88 -6.11
N LEU A 137 -3.28 -6.06 -6.44
CA LEU A 137 -2.22 -6.20 -7.46
C LEU A 137 -2.68 -5.73 -8.85
N LEU A 138 -3.95 -5.99 -9.21
CA LEU A 138 -4.51 -5.57 -10.49
C LEU A 138 -4.75 -4.05 -10.55
N ARG A 139 -5.07 -3.43 -9.41
CA ARG A 139 -5.23 -1.98 -9.29
C ARG A 139 -3.86 -1.35 -9.23
N ARG A 140 -3.29 -0.99 -10.39
CA ARG A 140 -2.06 -0.17 -10.47
C ARG A 140 -2.25 1.13 -9.67
N ILE A 141 -1.74 1.15 -8.45
CA ILE A 141 -1.74 2.27 -7.51
C ILE A 141 -0.40 2.98 -7.63
N GLY A 142 -0.42 4.30 -7.57
CA GLY A 142 0.78 5.09 -7.71
C GLY A 142 0.52 6.58 -7.92
N ILE A 143 1.61 7.28 -8.17
CA ILE A 143 1.63 8.69 -8.55
C ILE A 143 2.30 8.77 -9.93
N VAL A 144 1.70 9.48 -10.88
CA VAL A 144 2.29 9.80 -12.18
C VAL A 144 2.47 11.30 -12.29
N LEU A 145 3.67 11.72 -12.65
CA LEU A 145 3.96 13.10 -13.04
C LEU A 145 3.96 13.16 -14.57
N VAL A 146 3.08 14.00 -15.12
CA VAL A 146 2.99 14.28 -16.55
C VAL A 146 3.20 15.77 -16.79
N PRO A 147 3.45 16.22 -18.04
CA PRO A 147 3.66 17.64 -18.32
C PRO A 147 2.53 18.56 -17.84
N ASP A 148 1.28 18.07 -17.83
CA ASP A 148 0.09 18.85 -17.47
C ASP A 148 -0.22 18.87 -15.97
N GLY A 149 0.26 17.90 -15.20
CA GLY A 149 -0.06 17.78 -13.78
C GLY A 149 0.40 16.50 -13.11
N VAL A 150 -0.18 16.28 -11.93
CA VAL A 150 0.03 15.12 -11.07
C VAL A 150 -1.24 14.30 -11.04
N TYR A 151 -1.13 13.03 -11.41
CA TYR A 151 -2.19 12.05 -11.29
C TYR A 151 -1.89 11.08 -10.16
N LEU A 152 -2.82 10.93 -9.24
CA LEU A 152 -2.74 10.00 -8.13
C LEU A 152 -3.82 8.94 -8.28
N ARG A 153 -3.47 7.69 -8.07
CA ARG A 153 -4.43 6.58 -8.02
C ARG A 153 -4.22 5.78 -6.75
N THR A 154 -5.25 5.73 -5.92
CA THR A 154 -5.27 5.02 -4.63
C THR A 154 -6.25 3.84 -4.71
N PRO A 155 -6.31 2.95 -3.69
CA PRO A 155 -7.41 2.00 -3.57
C PRO A 155 -8.79 2.66 -3.45
N ALA A 156 -8.83 3.87 -2.85
CA ALA A 156 -10.05 4.62 -2.53
C ALA A 156 -10.59 5.41 -3.72
N GLY A 157 -9.74 5.77 -4.68
CA GLY A 157 -10.12 6.57 -5.82
C GLY A 157 -8.94 7.05 -6.66
N SER A 158 -9.15 8.17 -7.34
CA SER A 158 -8.11 8.89 -8.04
C SER A 158 -8.26 10.39 -7.84
N ALA A 159 -7.14 11.08 -7.93
CA ALA A 159 -7.05 12.53 -7.89
C ALA A 159 -6.22 13.04 -9.06
N TRP A 160 -6.70 14.08 -9.72
CA TRP A 160 -5.96 14.82 -10.74
C TRP A 160 -5.76 16.26 -10.28
N VAL A 161 -4.52 16.72 -10.31
CA VAL A 161 -4.11 18.06 -9.90
C VAL A 161 -3.24 18.64 -10.99
N ARG A 162 -3.64 19.76 -11.59
CA ARG A 162 -2.80 20.47 -12.58
C ARG A 162 -1.63 21.15 -11.86
N TRP A 163 -0.50 21.32 -12.54
CA TRP A 163 0.66 21.99 -11.93
C TRP A 163 0.36 23.42 -11.46
N GLU A 164 -0.50 24.14 -12.17
CA GLU A 164 -0.92 25.50 -11.82
C GLU A 164 -1.79 25.56 -10.56
N ASP A 165 -2.46 24.46 -10.23
CA ASP A 165 -3.35 24.35 -9.07
C ASP A 165 -2.64 23.72 -7.86
N LEU A 166 -1.40 23.26 -8.05
CA LEU A 166 -0.58 22.62 -7.03
C LEU A 166 0.10 23.68 -6.14
N ALA A 167 -0.37 23.84 -4.91
CA ALA A 167 0.17 24.85 -3.99
C ALA A 167 1.45 24.37 -3.30
N ARG A 168 1.44 23.16 -2.73
CA ARG A 168 2.61 22.56 -2.05
C ARG A 168 2.49 21.04 -1.95
N VAL A 169 3.65 20.40 -1.78
CA VAL A 169 3.75 18.97 -1.46
C VAL A 169 4.54 18.80 -0.17
N GLN A 170 4.03 18.00 0.76
CA GLN A 170 4.65 17.78 2.07
C GLN A 170 4.44 16.36 2.56
N VAL A 171 5.29 15.91 3.49
CA VAL A 171 5.14 14.65 4.23
C VAL A 171 4.77 14.99 5.67
N ALA A 172 3.73 14.37 6.23
CA ALA A 172 3.54 14.32 7.69
C ALA A 172 3.02 12.95 8.11
N ASP A 173 3.57 12.42 9.21
CA ASP A 173 3.22 11.12 9.79
C ASP A 173 3.25 9.94 8.80
N GLY A 174 4.14 9.97 7.80
CA GLY A 174 4.25 8.92 6.76
C GLY A 174 3.11 8.93 5.73
N VAL A 175 2.35 10.02 5.67
CA VAL A 175 1.33 10.29 4.65
C VAL A 175 1.82 11.47 3.80
N ARG A 176 1.81 11.29 2.48
CA ARG A 176 2.17 12.34 1.52
C ARG A 176 0.94 13.18 1.23
N PHE A 177 1.17 14.46 1.06
CA PHE A 177 0.09 15.40 0.92
C PHE A 177 0.33 16.29 -0.28
N VAL A 178 -0.71 16.41 -1.10
CA VAL A 178 -0.78 17.36 -2.20
C VAL A 178 -1.84 18.38 -1.80
N ALA A 179 -1.39 19.61 -1.51
CA ALA A 179 -2.30 20.72 -1.30
C ALA A 179 -2.54 21.39 -2.65
N ALA A 180 -3.80 21.50 -3.03
CA ALA A 180 -4.22 22.10 -4.29
C ALA A 180 -5.31 23.14 -4.05
N SER A 181 -5.74 23.85 -5.09
CA SER A 181 -7.00 24.58 -5.00
C SER A 181 -8.17 23.58 -5.00
N PRO A 182 -9.06 23.57 -3.98
CA PRO A 182 -10.14 22.60 -3.87
C PRO A 182 -11.14 22.66 -5.02
N GLU A 183 -11.30 23.84 -5.63
CA GLU A 183 -12.23 24.06 -6.74
C GLU A 183 -11.73 23.44 -8.06
N ARG A 184 -10.45 23.06 -8.11
CA ARG A 184 -9.78 22.63 -9.36
C ARG A 184 -9.18 21.22 -9.28
N THR A 185 -9.33 20.56 -8.14
CA THR A 185 -8.90 19.17 -7.96
C THR A 185 -10.02 18.22 -8.37
N VAL A 186 -9.76 17.34 -9.33
CA VAL A 186 -10.75 16.34 -9.75
C VAL A 186 -10.58 15.07 -8.93
N LEU A 187 -11.57 14.77 -8.08
CA LEU A 187 -11.59 13.59 -7.21
C LEU A 187 -12.63 12.56 -7.65
N THR A 188 -12.30 11.27 -7.49
CA THR A 188 -13.22 10.17 -7.78
C THR A 188 -13.31 9.18 -6.60
N GLY A 189 -14.39 8.38 -6.55
CA GLY A 189 -14.55 7.34 -5.55
C GLY A 189 -14.70 7.87 -4.11
N LEU A 190 -14.13 7.12 -3.16
CA LEU A 190 -14.12 7.46 -1.74
C LEU A 190 -13.27 8.70 -1.44
N ASP A 191 -12.34 9.07 -2.32
CA ASP A 191 -11.52 10.28 -2.14
C ASP A 191 -12.39 11.55 -2.12
N ARG A 192 -13.57 11.56 -2.78
CA ARG A 192 -14.55 12.66 -2.65
C ARG A 192 -15.12 12.79 -1.25
N ALA A 193 -15.44 11.66 -0.62
CA ALA A 193 -15.99 11.64 0.74
C ALA A 193 -14.91 11.99 1.77
N LEU A 194 -13.66 11.56 1.52
CA LEU A 194 -12.52 11.82 2.38
C LEU A 194 -11.98 13.25 2.26
N HIS A 195 -12.27 13.96 1.17
CA HIS A 195 -11.84 15.34 0.96
C HIS A 195 -12.15 16.27 2.15
N GLY A 196 -13.38 16.21 2.68
CA GLY A 196 -13.77 17.04 3.82
C GLY A 196 -12.99 16.71 5.10
N ILE A 197 -12.67 15.43 5.32
CA ILE A 197 -11.86 14.98 6.46
C ILE A 197 -10.41 15.43 6.28
N ASN A 198 -9.86 15.25 5.08
CA ASN A 198 -8.50 15.64 4.76
C ASN A 198 -8.28 17.14 5.01
N ARG A 199 -9.24 17.97 4.59
CA ARG A 199 -9.16 19.41 4.78
C ARG A 199 -9.28 19.82 6.25
N ARG A 200 -10.23 19.23 6.99
CA ARG A 200 -10.44 19.56 8.41
C ARG A 200 -9.29 19.10 9.31
N ARG A 201 -8.73 17.91 9.07
CA ARG A 201 -7.71 17.30 9.93
C ARG A 201 -6.29 17.72 9.54
N PHE A 202 -6.05 17.95 8.25
CA PHE A 202 -4.69 18.10 7.73
C PHE A 202 -4.50 19.36 6.87
N GLY A 203 -5.57 20.07 6.49
CA GLY A 203 -5.47 21.31 5.71
C GLY A 203 -5.07 21.08 4.24
N MET A 204 -5.66 20.08 3.60
CA MET A 204 -5.30 19.62 2.25
C MET A 204 -6.44 18.89 1.55
N ASP A 205 -6.28 18.69 0.24
CA ASP A 205 -7.33 18.11 -0.61
C ASP A 205 -7.08 16.64 -0.91
N VAL A 206 -5.80 16.26 -1.07
CA VAL A 206 -5.40 14.90 -1.45
C VAL A 206 -4.33 14.37 -0.50
N ALA A 207 -4.60 13.19 0.07
CA ALA A 207 -3.65 12.43 0.87
C ALA A 207 -3.31 11.12 0.15
N PHE A 208 -2.02 10.84 0.02
CA PHE A 208 -1.51 9.59 -0.53
C PHE A 208 -0.61 8.90 0.51
N PRO A 209 -0.94 7.70 0.99
CA PRO A 209 -0.14 7.04 2.02
C PRO A 209 1.25 6.66 1.50
N GLY A 210 2.30 7.14 2.20
CA GLY A 210 3.73 6.92 1.92
C GLY A 210 4.03 5.46 1.58
N ARG A 211 3.62 4.61 2.52
CA ARG A 211 3.75 3.15 2.59
C ARG A 211 3.36 2.36 1.35
N PHE A 212 2.59 2.96 0.44
CA PHE A 212 2.23 2.24 -0.77
C PHE A 212 3.29 2.32 -1.84
N LEU A 213 4.20 3.31 -1.87
CA LEU A 213 5.17 3.44 -2.97
C LEU A 213 6.48 2.70 -2.68
N ARG A 214 7.17 2.30 -3.76
CA ARG A 214 8.54 1.76 -3.68
C ARG A 214 9.61 2.82 -3.41
N SER A 215 9.37 4.06 -3.82
CA SER A 215 10.27 5.18 -3.58
C SER A 215 10.07 5.75 -2.18
N SER A 216 11.15 6.27 -1.58
CA SER A 216 11.08 7.00 -0.32
C SER A 216 10.19 8.23 -0.45
N ASP A 217 9.62 8.67 0.67
CA ASP A 217 8.76 9.85 0.72
C ASP A 217 9.51 11.10 0.25
N ASP A 218 10.77 11.25 0.67
CA ASP A 218 11.63 12.39 0.32
C ASP A 218 11.88 12.49 -1.18
N VAL A 219 12.19 11.37 -1.86
CA VAL A 219 12.43 11.37 -3.31
C VAL A 219 11.19 11.81 -4.07
N VAL A 220 10.00 11.35 -3.66
CA VAL A 220 8.74 11.74 -4.30
C VAL A 220 8.49 13.24 -4.12
N VAL A 221 8.63 13.74 -2.89
CA VAL A 221 8.40 15.15 -2.58
C VAL A 221 9.43 16.05 -3.24
N GLU A 222 10.70 15.68 -3.22
CA GLU A 222 11.80 16.41 -3.87
C GLU A 222 11.58 16.47 -5.39
N THR A 223 11.19 15.36 -6.00
CA THR A 223 10.92 15.32 -7.44
C THR A 223 9.75 16.23 -7.81
N ILE A 224 8.62 16.12 -7.10
CA ILE A 224 7.44 16.94 -7.38
C ILE A 224 7.75 18.42 -7.12
N SER A 225 8.45 18.73 -6.03
CA SER A 225 8.86 20.09 -5.69
C SER A 225 9.85 20.66 -6.71
N GLY A 226 10.77 19.84 -7.22
CA GLY A 226 11.71 20.22 -8.26
C GLY A 226 11.00 20.62 -9.55
N VAL A 227 10.06 19.81 -10.02
CA VAL A 227 9.23 20.11 -11.20
C VAL A 227 8.32 21.33 -10.98
N LEU A 228 7.82 21.50 -9.75
CA LEU A 228 7.00 22.67 -9.40
C LEU A 228 7.81 23.97 -9.47
N ARG A 229 9.07 23.96 -8.98
CA ARG A 229 9.98 25.11 -8.99
C ARG A 229 10.56 25.41 -10.38
N ASP A 230 10.72 24.39 -11.22
CA ASP A 230 11.24 24.51 -12.58
C ASP A 230 10.20 24.04 -13.62
N PRO A 231 9.29 24.93 -14.06
CA PRO A 231 8.29 24.61 -15.08
C PRO A 231 8.89 24.16 -16.42
N ALA A 232 10.13 24.56 -16.74
CA ALA A 232 10.78 24.19 -17.99
C ALA A 232 11.17 22.69 -18.02
N SER A 233 11.24 22.04 -16.85
CA SER A 233 11.48 20.59 -16.75
C SER A 233 10.25 19.73 -17.07
N ARG A 234 9.03 20.30 -17.08
CA ARG A 234 7.77 19.54 -17.24
C ARG A 234 7.67 18.77 -18.56
N PRO A 235 8.07 19.31 -19.73
CA PRO A 235 8.03 18.56 -20.98
C PRO A 235 8.91 17.30 -20.93
N ALA A 236 10.02 17.35 -20.20
CA ALA A 236 10.93 16.22 -20.05
C ALA A 236 10.30 15.05 -19.28
N LEU A 237 9.23 15.28 -18.51
CA LEU A 237 8.47 14.19 -17.88
C LEU A 237 7.84 13.23 -18.88
N ALA A 238 7.59 13.65 -20.12
CA ALA A 238 7.09 12.78 -21.17
C ALA A 238 8.20 11.94 -21.81
N ASP A 239 9.46 12.33 -21.65
CA ASP A 239 10.61 11.68 -22.27
C ASP A 239 11.05 10.45 -21.46
N PRO A 240 11.01 9.23 -22.04
CA PRO A 240 11.51 8.03 -21.39
C PRO A 240 12.99 8.12 -20.97
N ALA A 241 13.79 8.94 -21.66
CA ALA A 241 15.21 9.14 -21.40
C ALA A 241 15.50 10.07 -20.22
N HIS A 242 14.49 10.78 -19.70
CA HIS A 242 14.63 11.68 -18.54
C HIS A 242 15.03 10.96 -17.24
N ARG A 243 15.08 9.62 -17.27
CA ARG A 243 15.32 8.73 -16.15
C ARG A 243 16.78 8.65 -15.70
N ASP A 244 17.71 8.94 -16.61
CA ASP A 244 19.14 8.63 -16.42
C ASP A 244 20.01 9.85 -16.10
N ALA A 245 19.41 11.04 -15.98
CA ALA A 245 20.15 12.30 -15.82
C ALA A 245 20.34 12.76 -14.36
N ARG A 246 19.98 11.96 -13.35
CA ARG A 246 20.12 12.30 -11.93
C ARG A 246 20.68 11.16 -11.10
#